data_AF-A0A2A6Z7M9-F1
#
_entry.id   AF-A0A2A6Z7M9-F1
#
_cell.length_a   1.000
_cell.length_b   1.000
_cell.length_c   1.000
_cell.angle_alpha   90.00
_cell.angle_beta   90.00
_cell.angle_gamma   90.00
#
_symmetry.space_group_name_H-M   'P 1'
#
loop_
_entity.id
_entity.type
_entity.pdbx_description
1 polymer ?
#
loop_
_entity_poly.entity_id
_entity_poly.type
_entity_poly.pdbx_seq_one_letter_code
_entity_poly.pdbx_strand_id
1 'polypeptide(L)'
;MKNVIFTYDTIQNGERGEACATILVDDAQAWALQAAFSGKDHTKAGYFLRERGIGFCWSCEHLRGRGYVENSIKSVKVEEA
;
A
#
# COMPACT_ATOMS: atom_id res chain seq x y z
N MET A 1 3.69 11.88 -13.21
CA MET A 1 2.76 11.44 -12.14
C MET A 1 2.44 9.99 -12.42
N LYS A 2 2.34 9.17 -11.37
CA LYS A 2 2.07 7.72 -11.48
C LYS A 2 1.04 7.30 -10.45
N ASN A 3 0.23 6.32 -10.82
CA ASN A 3 -0.64 5.60 -9.89
C ASN A 3 0.18 4.52 -9.17
N VAL A 4 0.20 4.56 -7.83
CA VAL A 4 0.75 3.48 -7.01
C VAL A 4 -0.42 2.68 -6.44
N ILE A 5 -0.51 1.41 -6.82
CA ILE A 5 -1.62 0.51 -6.48
C ILE A 5 -1.12 -0.51 -5.47
N PHE A 6 -1.70 -0.49 -4.28
CA PHE A 6 -1.49 -1.48 -3.23
C PHE A 6 -2.57 -2.56 -3.32
N THR A 7 -2.17 -3.83 -3.27
CA THR A 7 -3.09 -4.98 -3.13
C THR A 7 -2.83 -5.67 -1.81
N TYR A 8 -3.88 -5.91 -1.02
CA TYR A 8 -3.77 -6.44 0.33
C TYR A 8 -5.05 -7.13 0.79
N ASP A 9 -5.01 -7.82 1.93
CA ASP A 9 -6.20 -8.47 2.49
C ASP A 9 -7.02 -7.50 3.35
N THR A 10 -8.33 -7.61 3.21
CA THR A 10 -9.32 -6.86 3.98
C THR A 10 -10.27 -7.82 4.70
N ILE A 11 -10.94 -7.33 5.73
CA ILE A 11 -12.07 -7.99 6.38
C ILE A 11 -13.32 -7.16 6.12
N GLN A 12 -14.32 -7.75 5.49
CA GLN A 12 -15.62 -7.13 5.24
C GLN A 12 -16.71 -8.05 5.77
N ASN A 13 -17.59 -7.54 6.63
CA ASN A 13 -18.66 -8.33 7.24
C ASN A 13 -18.19 -9.64 7.91
N GLY A 14 -16.99 -9.63 8.50
CA GLY A 14 -16.39 -10.81 9.14
C GLY A 14 -15.68 -11.78 8.18
N GLU A 15 -15.74 -11.55 6.87
CA GLU A 15 -15.08 -12.39 5.86
C GLU A 15 -13.79 -11.75 5.34
N ARG A 16 -12.76 -12.59 5.13
CA ARG A 16 -11.49 -12.15 4.55
C ARG A 16 -11.62 -12.10 3.03
N GLY A 17 -11.29 -10.96 2.44
CA GLY A 17 -11.23 -10.75 1.00
C GLY A 17 -9.97 -9.99 0.60
N GLU A 18 -9.90 -9.60 -0.66
CA GLU A 18 -8.83 -8.77 -1.21
C GLU A 18 -9.34 -7.36 -1.51
N ALA A 19 -8.50 -6.36 -1.23
CA ALA A 19 -8.78 -4.97 -1.53
C ALA A 19 -7.59 -4.32 -2.25
N CYS A 20 -7.88 -3.19 -2.88
CA CYS A 20 -6.87 -2.30 -3.41
C CYS A 20 -7.05 -0.85 -2.95
N ALA A 21 -5.94 -0.14 -2.86
CA ALA A 21 -5.91 1.30 -2.67
C ALA A 21 -4.90 1.90 -3.64
N THR A 22 -5.27 3.02 -4.25
CA THR A 22 -4.43 3.72 -5.22
C THR A 22 -4.15 5.13 -4.74
N ILE A 23 -2.90 5.58 -4.88
CA ILE A 23 -2.50 6.96 -4.64
C ILE A 23 -1.74 7.49 -5.85
N LEU A 24 -2.06 8.74 -6.24
CA LEU A 24 -1.38 9.45 -7.31
C LEU A 24 -0.21 10.25 -6.72
N VAL A 25 1.01 9.98 -7.18
CA VAL A 25 2.24 10.63 -6.71
C VAL A 25 3.14 11.01 -7.90
N ASP A 26 4.20 11.78 -7.66
CA ASP A 26 5.23 11.99 -8.67
C ASP A 26 6.03 10.70 -8.96
N ASP A 27 6.76 10.69 -10.08
CA ASP A 27 7.49 9.51 -10.54
C ASP A 27 8.56 9.04 -9.56
N ALA A 28 9.30 9.98 -8.94
CA ALA A 28 10.37 9.63 -8.00
C ALA A 28 9.79 8.97 -6.74
N GLN A 29 8.69 9.52 -6.23
CA GLN A 29 7.97 9.01 -5.07
C GLN A 29 7.32 7.65 -5.37
N ALA A 30 6.81 7.44 -6.59
CA ALA A 30 6.24 6.15 -7.00
C ALA A 30 7.28 5.01 -6.95
N TRP A 31 8.46 5.26 -7.51
CA TRP A 31 9.55 4.28 -7.50
C TRP A 31 10.11 4.05 -6.10
N ALA A 32 10.19 5.09 -5.27
CA ALA A 32 10.59 4.96 -3.87
C ALA A 32 9.61 4.08 -3.08
N LEU A 33 8.29 4.28 -3.28
CA LEU A 33 7.27 3.42 -2.67
C LEU A 33 7.39 1.98 -3.16
N GLN A 34 7.55 1.75 -4.47
CA GLN A 34 7.73 0.38 -4.98
C GLN A 34 8.97 -0.31 -4.39
N ALA A 35 10.11 0.39 -4.34
CA ALA A 35 11.36 -0.14 -3.81
C ALA A 35 11.27 -0.48 -2.32
N ALA A 36 10.56 0.33 -1.53
CA ALA A 36 10.31 0.09 -0.11
C ALA A 36 9.55 -1.23 0.15
N PHE A 37 8.69 -1.65 -0.78
CA PHE A 37 7.93 -2.89 -0.68
C PHE A 37 8.55 -4.08 -1.43
N SER A 38 9.53 -3.85 -2.30
CA SER A 38 10.20 -4.94 -3.04
C SER A 38 11.21 -5.73 -2.20
N GLY A 39 11.38 -5.39 -0.92
CA GLY A 39 12.39 -6.00 -0.04
C GLY A 39 13.83 -5.69 -0.43
N LYS A 40 14.07 -4.70 -1.30
CA LYS A 40 15.41 -4.29 -1.77
C LYS A 40 15.93 -3.06 -1.04
N ASP A 41 15.04 -2.25 -0.47
CA ASP A 41 15.38 -1.06 0.30
C ASP A 41 15.25 -1.36 1.80
N HIS A 42 16.40 -1.57 2.45
CA HIS A 42 16.50 -1.75 3.91
C HIS A 42 16.95 -0.48 4.64
N THR A 43 16.92 0.66 3.96
CA THR A 43 17.26 1.94 4.59
C THR A 43 16.17 2.33 5.59
N LYS A 44 16.53 3.20 6.54
CA LYS A 44 15.56 3.82 7.46
C LYS A 44 14.45 4.57 6.70
N ALA A 45 14.78 5.18 5.57
CA ALA A 45 13.81 5.87 4.71
C ALA A 45 12.82 4.87 4.05
N GLY A 46 13.33 3.76 3.51
CA GLY A 46 12.51 2.67 2.97
C GLY A 46 11.58 2.07 4.01
N TYR A 47 12.09 1.82 5.23
CA TYR A 47 11.26 1.36 6.36
C TYR A 47 10.13 2.35 6.66
N PHE A 48 10.43 3.65 6.81
CA PHE A 48 9.39 4.65 7.05
C PHE A 48 8.36 4.72 5.91
N LEU A 49 8.79 4.68 4.65
CA LEU A 49 7.87 4.67 3.52
C LEU A 49 6.96 3.45 3.51
N ARG A 50 7.50 2.27 3.87
CA ARG A 50 6.71 1.05 4.04
C ARG A 50 5.66 1.20 5.13
N GLU A 51 6.02 1.72 6.30
CA GLU A 51 5.08 1.99 7.39
C GLU A 51 3.99 2.99 6.97
N ARG A 52 4.34 4.04 6.20
CA ARG A 52 3.36 5.00 5.68
C ARG A 52 2.44 4.37 4.64
N GLY A 53 2.94 3.50 3.75
CA GLY A 53 2.13 2.76 2.79
C GLY A 53 1.14 1.80 3.47
N ILE A 54 1.59 1.11 4.52
CA ILE A 54 0.71 0.26 5.36
C ILE A 54 -0.36 1.10 6.06
N GLY A 55 0.03 2.21 6.69
CA GLY A 55 -0.89 3.14 7.34
C GLY A 55 -1.92 3.75 6.38
N PHE A 56 -1.52 4.02 5.14
CA PHE A 56 -2.43 4.47 4.07
C PHE A 56 -3.48 3.40 3.75
N CYS A 57 -3.07 2.14 3.53
CA CYS A 57 -4.00 1.03 3.26
C CYS A 57 -4.95 0.81 4.43
N TRP A 58 -4.42 0.85 5.66
CA TRP A 58 -5.24 0.73 6.87
C TRP A 58 -6.28 1.84 6.99
N SER A 59 -5.87 3.08 6.75
CA SER A 59 -6.77 4.24 6.76
C SER A 59 -7.87 4.11 5.70
N CYS A 60 -7.53 3.62 4.50
CA CYS A 60 -8.51 3.38 3.44
C CYS A 60 -9.57 2.37 3.87
N GLU A 61 -9.20 1.25 4.49
CA GLU A 61 -10.17 0.27 4.96
C GLU A 61 -11.05 0.82 6.09
N HIS A 62 -10.46 1.56 7.02
CA HIS A 62 -11.23 2.17 8.10
C HIS A 62 -12.28 3.15 7.57
N LEU A 63 -11.91 3.99 6.59
CA LEU A 63 -12.84 4.92 5.93
C LEU A 63 -13.94 4.19 5.14
N ARG A 64 -13.67 2.98 4.65
CA ARG A 64 -14.65 2.12 3.96
C ARG A 64 -15.53 1.33 4.93
N GLY A 65 -15.31 1.43 6.24
CA GLY A 65 -15.99 0.62 7.25
C GLY A 65 -15.57 -0.86 7.24
N ARG A 66 -14.34 -1.14 6.80
CA ARG A 66 -13.77 -2.50 6.69
C ARG A 66 -12.55 -2.65 7.60
N GLY A 67 -12.17 -3.88 7.89
CA GLY A 67 -10.95 -4.20 8.63
C GLY A 67 -9.75 -4.36 7.70
N TYR A 68 -8.59 -3.85 8.09
CA TYR A 68 -7.32 -4.14 7.42
C TYR A 68 -6.66 -5.36 8.07
N VAL A 69 -6.05 -6.24 7.27
CA VAL A 69 -5.27 -7.35 7.80
C VAL A 69 -3.80 -6.93 7.89
N GLU A 70 -3.22 -6.95 9.08
CA GLU A 70 -1.81 -6.61 9.28
C GLU A 70 -0.86 -7.51 8.46
N ASN A 71 0.24 -6.94 7.98
CA ASN A 71 1.25 -7.62 7.17
C ASN A 71 0.68 -8.33 5.92
N SER A 72 -0.44 -7.85 5.36
CA SER A 72 -1.12 -8.47 4.22
C SER A 72 -0.86 -7.83 2.86
N ILE A 73 0.01 -6.82 2.76
CA ILE A 73 0.38 -6.22 1.47
C ILE A 73 1.01 -7.31 0.58
N LYS A 74 0.32 -7.66 -0.50
CA LYS A 74 0.74 -8.69 -1.48
C LYS A 74 1.54 -8.10 -2.62
N SER A 75 1.15 -6.91 -3.10
CA SER A 75 1.82 -6.25 -4.20
C SER A 75 1.70 -4.73 -4.14
N VAL A 76 2.71 -4.05 -4.70
CA VAL A 76 2.74 -2.61 -4.93
C VAL A 76 3.13 -2.39 -6.40
N LYS A 77 2.17 -1.94 -7.21
CA LYS A 77 2.35 -1.71 -8.65
C LYS A 77 2.42 -0.22 -8.93
N VAL A 78 3.20 0.15 -9.95
CA VAL A 78 3.32 1.52 -10.45
C VAL A 78 2.82 1.53 -11.89
N GLU A 79 1.82 2.36 -12.16
CA GLU A 79 1.19 2.50 -13.48
C GLU A 79 1.17 3.99 -13.88
N GLU A 80 1.04 4.26 -15.19
CA GLU A 80 0.81 5.65 -15.65
C GLU A 80 -0.50 6.19 -15.06
N ALA A 81 -0.53 7.51 -14.86
CA ALA A 81 -1.68 8.22 -14.29
C ALA A 81 -2.91 8.17 -15.20
#